data_AF-A0A178UB89-F1
#
_entry.id   AF-A0A178UB89-F1
#
_cell.length_a   1.000
_cell.length_b   1.000
_cell.length_c   1.000
_cell.angle_alpha   90.00
_cell.angle_beta   90.00
_cell.angle_gamma   90.00
#
_symmetry.space_group_name_H-M   'P 1'
#
loop_
_entity.id
_entity.type
_entity.pdbx_description
1 polymer ?
#
loop_
_entity_poly.entity_id
_entity_poly.type
_entity_poly.pdbx_seq_one_letter_code
_entity_poly.pdbx_strand_id
1 'polypeptide(L)'
;MPGTIQVSVLGLIDVQTSSPGSSNTSIKVAMGKLEYQTSDSGDYIFPVTRLRENLIVTLLDVNGNQILQKEIETRMIIESGFLEEKLSFNGYGNVQLKMQFVLSEEDRNRIRFLRQSALRKKHEELVNGSSFTKSKSIASG
;
A
#
# COMPACT_ATOMS: atom_id res chain seq x y z
N MET A 1 0.02 7.78 6.07
CA MET A 1 -1.34 7.22 6.18
C MET A 1 -1.28 6.13 7.25
N PRO A 2 -2.33 5.83 8.04
CA PRO A 2 -2.23 4.73 9.00
C PRO A 2 -2.21 3.38 8.29
N GLY A 3 -1.54 2.39 8.87
CA GLY A 3 -1.51 1.00 8.39
C GLY A 3 -0.20 0.54 7.75
N THR A 4 -0.15 -0.77 7.52
CA THR A 4 0.99 -1.49 6.95
C THR A 4 0.51 -2.41 5.83
N ILE A 5 1.36 -2.66 4.84
CA ILE A 5 1.18 -3.71 3.85
C ILE A 5 2.13 -4.84 4.22
N GLN A 6 1.56 -6.01 4.46
CA GLN A 6 2.31 -7.26 4.57
C GLN A 6 2.46 -7.84 3.17
N VAL A 7 3.68 -8.25 2.81
CA VAL A 7 4.01 -8.79 1.49
C VAL A 7 4.70 -10.14 1.68
N SER A 8 4.09 -11.20 1.17
CA SER A 8 4.66 -12.54 1.12
C SER A 8 5.06 -12.86 -0.32
N VAL A 9 6.36 -13.05 -0.54
CA VAL A 9 6.92 -13.58 -1.79
C VAL A 9 6.94 -15.11 -1.67
N LEU A 10 6.19 -15.79 -2.52
CA LEU A 10 6.05 -17.26 -2.45
C LEU A 10 7.09 -18.04 -3.26
N GLY A 11 7.98 -17.34 -3.97
CA GLY A 11 9.00 -17.97 -4.82
C GLY A 11 8.86 -17.66 -6.31
N LEU A 12 9.93 -17.99 -7.04
CA LEU A 12 9.97 -18.03 -8.50
C LEU A 12 9.39 -19.36 -8.99
N ILE A 13 8.24 -19.29 -9.64
CA ILE A 13 7.50 -20.42 -10.21
C ILE A 13 7.79 -20.48 -11.71
N ASP A 14 8.05 -21.67 -12.25
CA ASP A 14 8.20 -21.91 -13.69
C ASP A 14 9.43 -21.24 -14.33
N VAL A 15 10.57 -21.27 -13.62
CA VAL A 15 11.86 -20.94 -14.24
C VAL A 15 12.18 -22.04 -15.24
N GLN A 16 12.29 -21.69 -16.52
CA GLN A 16 12.77 -22.58 -17.60
C GLN A 16 14.21 -23.02 -17.28
N THR A 17 14.34 -24.05 -16.45
CA THR A 17 15.60 -24.63 -15.98
C THR A 17 15.99 -25.77 -16.91
N SER A 18 16.40 -25.44 -18.14
CA SER A 18 17.02 -26.42 -19.04
C SER A 18 18.50 -26.68 -18.70
N SER A 19 18.99 -26.27 -17.53
CA SER A 19 20.30 -26.70 -17.01
C SER A 19 20.37 -26.71 -15.48
N PRO A 20 20.86 -27.80 -14.85
CA PRO A 20 21.08 -27.88 -13.41
C PRO A 20 22.27 -26.99 -13.05
N GLY A 21 21.99 -25.77 -12.59
CA GLY A 21 22.99 -24.78 -12.15
C GLY A 21 22.69 -23.30 -12.49
N SER A 22 21.54 -22.97 -13.10
CA SER A 22 21.34 -21.67 -13.78
C SER A 22 20.42 -20.62 -13.10
N SER A 23 19.94 -20.78 -11.87
CA SER A 23 19.01 -19.81 -11.26
C SER A 23 19.58 -19.13 -10.02
N ASN A 24 20.58 -18.27 -10.20
CA ASN A 24 21.05 -17.33 -9.16
C ASN A 24 20.34 -15.96 -9.28
N THR A 25 19.07 -15.94 -9.67
CA THR A 25 18.26 -14.71 -9.67
C THR A 25 17.65 -14.49 -8.29
N SER A 26 17.39 -13.24 -7.94
CA SER A 26 16.72 -12.89 -6.69
C SER A 26 15.65 -11.84 -6.92
N ILE A 27 14.67 -11.80 -6.02
CA ILE A 27 13.57 -10.85 -6.04
C ILE A 27 13.84 -9.78 -5.00
N LYS A 28 13.78 -8.54 -5.44
CA LYS A 28 13.76 -7.37 -4.56
C LYS A 28 12.36 -6.76 -4.54
N VAL A 29 11.82 -6.57 -3.35
CA VAL A 29 10.57 -5.85 -3.10
C VAL A 29 10.88 -4.54 -2.40
N ALA A 30 10.36 -3.44 -2.92
CA ALA A 30 10.64 -2.11 -2.39
C ALA A 30 9.39 -1.24 -2.37
N MET A 31 9.28 -0.38 -1.36
CA MET A 31 8.22 0.62 -1.27
C MET A 31 8.77 1.87 -0.59
N GLY A 32 8.81 2.98 -1.33
CA GLY A 32 9.46 4.21 -0.87
C GLY A 32 10.97 3.99 -0.65
N LYS A 33 11.42 4.09 0.60
CA LYS A 33 12.83 3.93 0.98
C LYS A 33 13.18 2.55 1.54
N LEU A 34 12.17 1.71 1.76
CA LEU A 34 12.37 0.37 2.32
C LEU A 34 12.49 -0.62 1.17
N GLU A 35 13.48 -1.49 1.25
CA GLU A 35 13.69 -2.57 0.30
C GLU A 35 14.12 -3.84 1.02
N TYR A 36 13.66 -4.98 0.51
CA TYR A 36 14.05 -6.30 0.95
C TYR A 36 14.33 -7.19 -0.26
N GLN A 37 15.19 -8.18 -0.08
CA GLN A 37 15.59 -9.09 -1.14
C GLN A 37 15.52 -10.54 -0.64
N THR A 38 15.06 -11.45 -1.50
CA THR A 38 15.09 -12.91 -1.28
C THR A 38 15.42 -13.64 -2.57
N SER A 39 16.05 -14.80 -2.46
CA SER A 39 16.30 -15.70 -3.59
C SER A 39 15.22 -16.78 -3.74
N ASP A 40 14.37 -16.93 -2.74
CA ASP A 40 13.31 -17.94 -2.72
C ASP A 40 12.02 -17.29 -2.22
N SER A 41 11.75 -17.38 -0.92
CA SER A 41 10.54 -16.85 -0.29
C SER A 41 10.87 -15.82 0.79
N GLY A 42 9.88 -15.03 1.20
CA GLY A 42 10.08 -14.05 2.26
C GLY A 42 8.81 -13.27 2.61
N ASP A 43 8.68 -12.94 3.90
CA ASP A 43 7.59 -12.14 4.44
C ASP A 43 8.12 -10.79 4.90
N TYR A 44 7.50 -9.72 4.43
CA TYR A 44 7.95 -8.35 4.62
C TYR A 44 6.81 -7.44 5.03
N ILE A 45 7.14 -6.39 5.79
CA ILE A 45 6.17 -5.42 6.25
C ILE A 45 6.62 -4.03 5.80
N PHE A 46 5.71 -3.32 5.13
CA PHE A 46 5.90 -1.96 4.65
C PHE A 46 4.90 -1.01 5.32
N PRO A 47 5.35 -0.01 6.09
CA PRO A 47 4.46 1.05 6.57
C PRO A 47 3.94 1.89 5.39
N VAL A 48 2.64 2.19 5.38
CA VAL A 48 2.04 3.02 4.33
C VAL A 48 2.24 4.50 4.63
N THR A 49 3.39 5.04 4.26
CA THR A 49 3.69 6.46 4.44
C THR A 49 2.88 7.34 3.50
N ARG A 50 2.85 6.99 2.20
CA ARG A 50 2.15 7.76 1.15
C ARG A 50 1.43 6.84 0.17
N LEU A 51 0.23 7.24 -0.26
CA LEU A 51 -0.55 6.48 -1.25
C LEU A 51 0.07 6.39 -2.64
N ARG A 52 0.94 7.35 -2.98
CA ARG A 52 1.61 7.43 -4.28
C ARG A 52 2.88 6.60 -4.37
N GLU A 53 3.37 6.11 -3.23
CA GLU A 53 4.54 5.24 -3.19
C GLU A 53 4.03 3.82 -3.45
N ASN A 54 4.23 3.31 -4.66
CA ASN A 54 3.78 1.97 -5.05
C ASN A 54 4.76 0.89 -4.58
N LEU A 55 4.28 -0.35 -4.54
CA LEU A 55 5.13 -1.51 -4.31
C LEU A 55 5.84 -1.87 -5.61
N ILE A 56 7.16 -1.92 -5.55
CA ILE A 56 8.04 -2.23 -6.68
C ILE A 56 8.60 -3.63 -6.49
N VAL A 57 8.39 -4.50 -7.49
CA VAL A 57 8.96 -5.84 -7.53
C VAL A 57 9.99 -5.90 -8.64
N THR A 58 11.24 -6.20 -8.29
CA THR A 58 12.37 -6.21 -9.21
C THR A 58 13.01 -7.58 -9.24
N LEU A 59 13.24 -8.11 -10.45
CA LEU A 59 14.05 -9.29 -10.66
C LEU A 59 15.51 -8.86 -10.83
N LEU A 60 16.39 -9.45 -10.04
CA LEU A 60 17.83 -9.20 -10.05
C LEU A 60 18.60 -10.40 -10.60
N ASP A 61 19.70 -10.12 -11.29
CA ASP A 61 20.67 -11.13 -11.73
C ASP A 61 21.58 -11.59 -10.58
N VAL A 62 22.50 -12.50 -10.92
CA VAL A 62 23.48 -13.08 -9.99
C VAL A 62 24.46 -12.07 -9.39
N ASN A 63 24.62 -10.93 -10.05
CA ASN A 63 25.49 -9.82 -9.67
C ASN A 63 24.72 -8.72 -8.92
N GLY A 64 23.40 -8.86 -8.76
CA GLY A 64 22.53 -7.86 -8.15
C GLY A 64 22.04 -6.77 -9.10
N ASN A 65 22.27 -6.91 -10.42
CA ASN A 65 21.77 -5.95 -11.41
C ASN A 65 20.28 -6.17 -11.68
N GLN A 66 19.54 -5.08 -11.89
CA GLN A 66 18.14 -5.13 -12.29
C GLN A 66 17.98 -5.69 -13.71
N ILE A 67 17.20 -6.77 -13.82
CA ILE A 67 16.78 -7.34 -15.11
C ILE A 67 15.44 -6.76 -15.52
N LEU A 68 14.43 -6.88 -14.65
CA LEU A 68 13.05 -6.48 -14.91
C LEU A 68 12.40 -5.91 -13.66
N GLN A 69 11.38 -5.09 -13.86
CA GLN A 69 10.65 -4.43 -12.79
C GLN A 69 9.15 -4.42 -13.09
N LYS A 70 8.36 -4.59 -12.05
CA LYS A 70 6.91 -4.47 -12.04
C LYS A 70 6.49 -3.59 -10.86
N GLU A 71 5.38 -2.90 -11.04
CA GLU A 71 4.85 -1.96 -10.05
C GLU A 71 3.40 -2.34 -9.76
N ILE A 72 3.07 -2.37 -8.48
CA ILE A 72 1.74 -2.66 -7.96
C ILE A 72 1.27 -1.43 -7.20
N GLU A 73 0.14 -0.87 -7.61
CA GLU A 73 -0.37 0.34 -7.00
C GLU A 73 -0.73 0.10 -5.52
N THR A 74 -0.15 0.90 -4.64
CA THR A 74 -0.44 0.83 -3.19
C THR A 74 -1.92 1.03 -2.91
N ARG A 75 -2.56 1.90 -3.69
CA ARG A 75 -4.00 2.15 -3.59
C ARG A 75 -4.81 0.89 -3.88
N MET A 76 -4.43 0.10 -4.88
CA MET A 76 -5.11 -1.15 -5.23
C MET A 76 -5.04 -2.15 -4.06
N ILE A 77 -3.87 -2.32 -3.46
CA ILE A 77 -3.68 -3.21 -2.30
C ILE A 77 -4.58 -2.78 -1.13
N ILE A 78 -4.64 -1.48 -0.86
CA ILE A 78 -5.43 -0.93 0.25
C ILE A 78 -6.93 -1.06 0.01
N GLU A 79 -7.40 -0.77 -1.20
CA GLU A 79 -8.82 -0.84 -1.55
C GLU A 79 -9.33 -2.27 -1.59
N SER A 80 -8.52 -3.22 -2.05
CA SER A 80 -8.84 -4.66 -2.03
C SER A 80 -8.72 -5.27 -0.63
N GLY A 81 -7.85 -4.73 0.23
CA GLY A 81 -7.56 -5.23 1.59
C GLY A 81 -6.68 -6.50 1.60
N PHE A 82 -6.91 -7.40 0.65
CA PHE A 82 -6.03 -8.52 0.31
C PHE A 82 -5.92 -8.62 -1.21
N LEU A 83 -4.71 -8.83 -1.71
CA LEU A 83 -4.40 -8.96 -3.12
C LEU A 83 -3.41 -10.09 -3.31
N GLU A 84 -3.68 -10.98 -4.25
CA GLU A 84 -2.74 -12.00 -4.69
C GLU A 84 -2.45 -11.79 -6.18
N GLU A 85 -1.16 -11.67 -6.52
CA GLU A 85 -0.74 -11.32 -7.87
C GLU A 85 0.36 -12.26 -8.36
N LYS A 86 0.22 -12.71 -9.61
CA LYS A 86 1.23 -13.49 -10.32
C LYS A 86 1.91 -12.60 -11.35
N LEU A 87 3.14 -12.21 -11.06
CA LEU A 87 3.97 -11.38 -11.93
C LEU A 87 4.77 -12.25 -12.90
N SER A 88 4.47 -12.15 -14.18
CA SER A 88 5.27 -12.80 -15.22
C SER A 88 6.48 -11.93 -15.60
N PHE A 89 7.67 -12.53 -15.49
CA PHE A 89 8.92 -12.00 -16.00
C PHE A 89 9.28 -12.79 -17.26
N ASN A 90 8.97 -12.23 -18.43
CA ASN A 90 9.13 -12.91 -19.72
C ASN A 90 10.53 -13.53 -19.85
N GLY A 91 10.58 -14.87 -19.98
CA GLY A 91 11.83 -15.63 -20.10
C GLY A 91 12.49 -16.04 -18.76
N TYR A 92 12.01 -15.56 -17.61
CA TYR A 92 12.58 -15.83 -16.28
C TYR A 92 11.62 -16.53 -15.32
N GLY A 93 10.38 -16.76 -15.74
CA GLY A 93 9.34 -17.41 -14.94
C GLY A 93 8.37 -16.40 -14.33
N ASN A 94 7.71 -16.81 -13.25
CA ASN A 94 6.67 -16.05 -12.59
C ASN A 94 6.99 -15.89 -11.10
N VAL A 95 6.62 -14.77 -10.50
CA VAL A 95 6.67 -14.58 -9.06
C VAL A 95 5.25 -14.45 -8.55
N GLN A 96 4.91 -15.22 -7.52
CA GLN A 96 3.62 -15.09 -6.86
C GLN A 96 3.78 -14.30 -5.56
N LEU A 97 2.98 -13.25 -5.42
CA LEU A 97 2.96 -12.39 -4.24
C LEU A 97 1.57 -12.41 -3.61
N LYS A 98 1.55 -12.43 -2.28
CA LYS A 98 0.37 -12.13 -1.48
C LYS A 98 0.61 -10.84 -0.72
N MET A 99 -0.34 -9.93 -0.79
CA MET A 99 -0.28 -8.61 -0.17
C MET A 99 -1.52 -8.38 0.67
N GLN A 100 -1.35 -7.91 1.91
CA GLN A 100 -2.46 -7.63 2.80
C GLN A 100 -2.27 -6.27 3.46
N PHE A 101 -3.29 -5.42 3.37
CA PHE A 101 -3.31 -4.17 4.12
C PHE A 101 -3.89 -4.39 5.51
N VAL A 102 -3.15 -3.96 6.54
CA VAL A 102 -3.51 -4.14 7.95
C VAL A 102 -3.46 -2.79 8.67
N LEU A 103 -4.55 -2.45 9.35
CA LEU A 103 -4.61 -1.36 10.32
C LEU A 103 -4.44 -1.93 11.73
N SER A 104 -3.52 -1.36 12.50
CA SER A 104 -3.37 -1.67 13.93
C SER A 104 -4.62 -1.25 14.71
N GLU A 105 -4.81 -1.79 15.92
CA GLU A 105 -5.89 -1.35 16.80
C GLU A 105 -5.79 0.15 17.14
N GLU A 106 -4.58 0.67 17.31
CA GLU A 106 -4.34 2.10 17.50
C GLU A 106 -4.81 2.92 16.28
N ASP A 107 -4.44 2.50 15.07
CA ASP A 107 -4.87 3.14 13.84
C ASP A 107 -6.40 3.13 13.70
N ARG A 108 -7.04 1.99 13.97
CA ARG A 108 -8.50 1.82 13.94
C ARG A 108 -9.18 2.77 14.92
N ASN A 109 -8.66 2.85 16.15
CA ASN A 109 -9.18 3.74 17.18
C ASN A 109 -9.01 5.21 16.80
N ARG A 110 -7.86 5.60 16.24
CA ARG A 110 -7.60 6.94 15.75
C ARG A 110 -8.54 7.33 14.61
N ILE A 111 -8.77 6.42 13.65
CA ILE A 111 -9.73 6.63 12.56
C ILE A 111 -11.15 6.82 13.11
N ARG A 112 -11.58 5.99 14.07
CA ARG A 112 -12.89 6.11 14.72
C ARG A 112 -13.04 7.47 15.40
N PHE A 113 -12.05 7.87 16.19
CA PHE A 113 -12.03 9.16 16.88
C PHE A 113 -12.11 10.33 15.90
N LEU A 114 -11.30 10.35 14.85
CA LEU A 114 -11.30 11.42 13.85
C LEU A 114 -12.64 11.53 13.13
N ARG A 115 -13.26 10.40 12.77
CA ARG A 115 -14.59 10.38 12.16
C ARG A 115 -15.65 10.95 13.10
N GLN A 116 -15.65 10.53 14.37
CA GLN A 116 -16.60 11.04 15.37
C GLN A 116 -16.41 12.54 15.62
N SER A 117 -15.17 13.02 15.75
CA SER A 117 -14.87 14.43 15.91
C SER A 117 -15.30 15.27 14.70
N ALA A 118 -15.11 14.76 13.48
CA ALA A 118 -15.58 15.42 12.26
C ALA A 118 -17.11 15.52 12.20
N LEU A 119 -17.83 14.47 12.62
CA LEU A 119 -19.31 14.49 12.70
C LEU A 119 -19.80 15.49 13.74
N ARG A 120 -19.16 15.55 14.92
CA ARG A 120 -19.49 16.53 15.97
C ARG A 120 -19.27 17.95 15.46
N LYS A 121 -18.12 18.22 14.84
CA LYS A 121 -17.81 19.54 14.28
C LYS A 121 -18.83 19.95 13.19
N LYS A 122 -19.20 19.04 12.29
CA LYS A 122 -20.25 19.30 11.29
C LYS A 122 -21.59 19.66 11.93
N HIS A 123 -21.97 18.97 13.01
CA HIS A 123 -23.20 19.26 13.73
C HIS A 123 -23.14 20.62 14.44
N GLU A 124 -22.02 20.94 15.10
CA GLU A 124 -21.79 22.23 15.75
C GLU A 124 -21.84 23.39 14.75
N GLU A 125 -21.26 23.23 13.55
CA GLU A 125 -21.33 24.22 12.47
C GLU A 125 -22.79 24.43 11.98
N LEU A 126 -23.58 23.36 11.87
CA LEU A 126 -24.99 23.46 11.47
C LEU A 126 -25.88 24.09 12.56
N VAL A 127 -25.62 23.80 13.83
CA VAL A 127 -26.39 24.35 14.97
C VAL A 127 -26.02 25.82 15.21
N ASN A 128 -24.73 26.16 15.19
CA ASN A 128 -24.24 27.52 15.46
C ASN A 128 -24.30 28.45 14.23
N GLY A 129 -24.41 27.90 13.01
CA GLY A 129 -24.60 28.68 11.77
C GLY A 129 -26.00 29.29 11.63
N SER A 130 -26.97 28.88 12.45
CA SER A 130 -28.34 29.39 12.43
C SER A 130 -28.56 30.69 13.22
N SER A 131 -27.53 31.22 13.91
CA SER A 131 -27.67 32.34 14.86
C SER A 131 -27.30 33.73 14.31
N PHE A 132 -26.88 33.86 13.05
CA PHE A 132 -26.47 35.15 12.46
C PHE A 132 -27.46 35.71 11.43
N THR A 133 -28.74 35.81 11.79
CA THR A 133 -29.64 36.80 11.19
C THR A 133 -30.55 37.38 12.26
N LYS A 134 -30.05 38.29 13.11
CA LYS A 134 -30.93 39.15 13.91
C LYS A 134 -30.68 40.63 13.58
N SER A 135 -31.69 41.17 12.89
CA SER A 135 -32.23 42.52 13.00
C SER A 135 -31.31 43.72 12.69
N LYS A 136 -31.61 44.40 11.57
CA LYS A 136 -31.60 45.86 11.56
C LYS A 136 -33.03 46.35 11.30
N SER A 137 -33.66 46.78 12.38
CA SER A 137 -35.00 47.34 12.41
C SER A 137 -35.09 48.63 11.60
N ILE A 138 -36.29 48.80 11.07
CA ILE A 138 -36.92 49.98 10.50
C ILE A 138 -36.59 51.23 11.34
N ALA A 139 -36.19 52.32 10.69
CA ALA A 139 -36.29 53.68 11.22
C ALA A 139 -36.78 54.60 10.10
N SER A 140 -38.02 55.05 10.23
CA SER A 140 -38.60 56.16 9.48
C SER A 140 -37.89 57.47 9.78
N GLY A 141 -37.75 58.31 8.76
CA GLY A 141 -37.32 59.70 8.82
C GLY A 141 -37.51 60.34 7.45
#